data_AF-A0A950D5L9-F1
#
_entry.id   AF-A0A950D5L9-F1
#
_cell.length_a   1.000
_cell.length_b   1.000
_cell.length_c   1.000
_cell.angle_alpha   90.00
_cell.angle_beta   90.00
_cell.angle_gamma   90.00
#
_symmetry.space_group_name_H-M   'P 1'
#
loop_
_entity.id
_entity.type
_entity.pdbx_description
1 polymer ?
#
loop_
_entity_poly.entity_id
_entity_poly.type
_entity_poly.pdbx_seq_one_letter_code
_entity_poly.pdbx_strand_id
1 'polypeptide(L)'
;MNNGSRHTAVRVELEDTIVVASRSASAPDAPLRELEFEVVALIGEDEAEPKYAVCYCESADEFMVADIFGKLIEDEALAQEVLNGFLEHADDAQAGDGS
;
A
#
# COMPACT_ATOMS: atom_id res chain seq x y z
N MET A 1 0.76 16.03 -12.73
CA MET A 1 1.14 14.66 -13.14
C MET A 1 0.09 13.73 -12.56
N ASN A 2 -0.61 12.93 -13.37
CA ASN A 2 -1.65 12.01 -12.89
C ASN A 2 -1.11 10.58 -12.94
N ASN A 3 -0.71 10.02 -11.80
CA ASN A 3 -0.55 8.58 -11.66
C ASN A 3 -1.96 7.97 -11.60
N GLY A 4 -2.38 7.32 -12.68
CA GLY A 4 -3.71 6.72 -12.77
C GLY A 4 -3.69 5.30 -12.22
N SER A 5 -4.11 5.11 -10.97
CA SER A 5 -4.47 3.80 -10.43
C SER A 5 -5.75 3.32 -11.12
N ARG A 6 -5.74 2.16 -11.79
CA ARG A 6 -6.95 1.54 -12.36
C ARG A 6 -7.48 0.48 -11.42
N HIS A 7 -8.30 0.88 -10.45
CA HIS A 7 -9.16 -0.04 -9.70
C HIS A 7 -10.58 -0.04 -10.28
N THR A 8 -11.17 -1.23 -10.46
CA THR A 8 -12.58 -1.41 -10.87
C THR A 8 -13.50 -1.77 -9.68
N ALA A 9 -12.95 -1.89 -8.47
CA ALA A 9 -13.69 -2.09 -7.25
C ALA A 9 -14.05 -0.75 -6.58
N VAL A 10 -15.24 -0.67 -5.97
CA VAL A 10 -15.73 0.54 -5.29
C VAL A 10 -14.94 0.82 -4.00
N ARG A 11 -14.31 -0.21 -3.43
CA ARG A 11 -13.35 -0.16 -2.31
C ARG A 11 -12.27 -1.22 -2.53
N VAL A 12 -11.06 -0.99 -2.03
CA VAL A 12 -10.01 -2.02 -1.98
C VAL A 12 -10.29 -3.03 -0.87
N GLU A 13 -10.05 -4.29 -1.17
CA GLU A 13 -10.18 -5.40 -0.23
C GLU A 13 -8.80 -6.01 0.08
N LEU A 14 -8.73 -6.92 1.06
CA LEU A 14 -7.51 -7.70 1.27
C LEU A 14 -7.26 -8.57 0.03
N GLU A 15 -5.98 -8.80 -0.29
CA GLU A 15 -5.53 -9.58 -1.46
C GLU A 15 -5.85 -8.92 -2.82
N ASP A 16 -6.43 -7.71 -2.83
CA ASP A 16 -6.58 -6.93 -4.06
C ASP A 16 -5.21 -6.49 -4.60
N THR A 17 -5.11 -6.33 -5.92
CA THR A 17 -3.88 -5.86 -6.58
C THR A 17 -4.08 -4.46 -7.17
N ILE A 18 -3.36 -3.48 -6.64
CA ILE A 18 -3.28 -2.13 -7.16
C ILE A 18 -2.13 -2.06 -8.18
N VAL A 19 -2.44 -1.77 -9.43
CA VAL A 19 -1.43 -1.54 -10.48
C VAL A 19 -1.05 -0.06 -10.53
N VAL A 20 0.22 0.23 -10.26
CA VAL A 20 0.79 1.58 -10.28
C VAL A 20 1.73 1.71 -11.47
N ALA A 21 1.42 2.62 -12.38
CA ALA A 21 2.33 3.01 -13.44
C ALA A 21 3.40 3.95 -12.87
N SER A 22 4.59 3.42 -12.61
CA SER A 22 5.72 4.19 -12.12
C SER A 22 6.75 4.43 -13.23
N ARG A 23 7.29 5.64 -13.28
CA ARG A 23 8.41 5.99 -14.15
C ARG A 23 9.65 6.12 -13.28
N SER A 24 10.72 5.41 -13.64
CA SER A 24 11.98 5.51 -12.91
C SER A 24 12.51 6.95 -12.97
N ALA A 25 12.76 7.54 -11.79
CA ALA A 25 13.35 8.87 -11.69
C ALA A 25 14.75 8.94 -12.35
N SER A 26 15.48 7.83 -12.33
CA SER A 26 16.81 7.68 -12.92
C SER A 26 16.81 7.53 -14.45
N ALA A 27 15.65 7.28 -15.06
CA ALA A 27 15.50 7.11 -16.50
C ALA A 27 14.15 7.67 -16.98
N PRO A 28 14.03 9.02 -17.10
CA PRO A 28 12.76 9.67 -17.45
C PRO A 28 12.25 9.37 -18.87
N ASP A 29 13.11 8.82 -19.74
CA ASP A 29 12.79 8.35 -21.09
C ASP A 29 12.45 6.84 -21.16
N ALA A 30 12.54 6.13 -20.03
CA ALA A 30 12.16 4.72 -19.97
C ALA A 30 10.62 4.55 -20.09
N PRO A 31 10.16 3.41 -20.65
CA PRO A 31 8.74 3.08 -20.61
C PRO A 31 8.23 3.06 -19.16
N LEU A 32 6.98 3.49 -18.99
CA LEU A 32 6.26 3.34 -17.72
C LEU A 32 6.28 1.85 -17.35
N ARG A 33 6.73 1.55 -16.14
CA ARG A 33 6.62 0.20 -15.58
C ARG A 33 5.37 0.12 -14.76
N GLU A 34 4.57 -0.89 -15.01
CA GLU A 34 3.46 -1.26 -14.15
C GLU A 34 4.04 -2.09 -13.02
N LEU A 35 3.85 -1.62 -11.79
CA LEU A 35 4.17 -2.32 -10.57
C LEU A 35 2.86 -2.77 -9.93
N GLU A 36 2.83 -4.02 -9.51
CA GLU A 36 1.68 -4.64 -8.86
C GLU A 36 1.90 -4.59 -7.35
N PHE A 37 0.97 -3.95 -6.64
CA PHE A 37 0.97 -3.82 -5.19
C PHE A 37 -0.22 -4.59 -4.63
N GLU A 38 0.05 -5.65 -3.89
CA GLU A 38 -0.98 -6.47 -3.24
C GLU A 38 -1.36 -5.86 -1.89
N VAL A 39 -2.66 -5.75 -1.60
CA VAL A 39 -3.17 -5.24 -0.32
C VAL A 39 -3.00 -6.31 0.75
N VAL A 40 -2.08 -6.07 1.68
CA VAL A 40 -1.73 -6.99 2.76
C VAL A 40 -2.40 -6.63 4.09
N ALA A 41 -2.83 -5.39 4.26
CA ALA A 41 -3.56 -4.95 5.44
C ALA A 41 -4.52 -3.80 5.15
N LEU A 42 -5.62 -3.75 5.91
CA LEU A 42 -6.57 -2.64 5.91
C LEU A 42 -6.57 -2.00 7.31
N ILE A 43 -6.30 -0.70 7.38
CA ILE A 43 -6.14 0.05 8.62
C ILE A 43 -7.32 1.00 8.80
N GLY A 44 -7.99 0.92 9.96
CA GLY A 44 -9.10 1.79 10.34
C GLY A 44 -8.97 2.23 11.79
N GLU A 45 -9.37 3.48 12.08
CA GLU A 45 -9.40 4.01 13.46
C GLU A 45 -10.57 3.43 14.28
N ASP A 46 -11.61 2.93 13.61
CA ASP A 46 -12.78 2.28 14.20
C ASP A 46 -13.05 0.94 13.48
N GLU A 47 -13.51 -0.07 14.22
CA GLU A 47 -13.89 -1.39 13.71
C GLU A 47 -14.95 -1.33 12.58
N ALA A 48 -15.62 -0.19 12.40
CA ALA A 48 -16.70 -0.02 11.45
C ALA A 48 -16.21 0.10 9.99
N GLU A 49 -15.15 0.85 9.71
CA GLU A 49 -14.68 1.08 8.34
C GLU A 49 -13.16 1.32 8.25
N PRO A 50 -12.41 0.51 7.47
CA PRO A 50 -11.02 0.82 7.17
C PRO A 50 -10.94 2.15 6.42
N LYS A 51 -9.86 2.91 6.67
CA LYS A 51 -9.55 4.20 6.05
C LYS A 51 -8.37 4.11 5.07
N TYR A 52 -7.43 3.21 5.36
CA TYR A 52 -6.20 3.04 4.59
C TYR A 52 -5.95 1.57 4.27
N ALA A 53 -5.14 1.33 3.25
CA ALA A 53 -4.68 0.03 2.83
C ALA A 53 -3.16 0.03 2.74
N VAL A 54 -2.52 -0.92 3.40
CA VAL A 54 -1.08 -1.18 3.25
C VAL A 54 -0.91 -2.20 2.14
N CYS A 55 -0.09 -1.85 1.16
CA CYS A 55 0.13 -2.63 -0.03
C CYS A 55 1.61 -2.97 -0.16
N TYR A 56 1.92 -4.20 -0.58
CA TYR A 56 3.29 -4.69 -0.76
C TYR A 56 3.54 -5.02 -2.23
N CYS A 57 4.68 -4.58 -2.76
CA CYS A 57 5.15 -4.97 -4.09
C CYS A 57 6.33 -5.91 -3.95
N GLU A 58 6.12 -7.19 -4.25
CA GLU A 58 7.16 -8.22 -4.23
C GLU A 58 8.31 -7.90 -5.20
N SER A 59 7.99 -7.36 -6.38
CA SER A 59 8.99 -7.08 -7.42
C SER A 59 9.96 -5.95 -7.06
N ALA A 60 9.52 -5.02 -6.21
CA ALA A 60 10.32 -3.88 -5.75
C ALA A 60 10.80 -4.01 -4.30
N ASP A 61 10.30 -5.02 -3.58
CA ASP A 61 10.43 -5.18 -2.12
C ASP A 61 10.06 -3.89 -1.37
N GLU A 62 8.94 -3.27 -1.77
CA GLU A 62 8.53 -1.95 -1.30
C GLU A 62 7.09 -1.96 -0.78
N PHE A 63 6.88 -1.25 0.33
CA PHE A 63 5.55 -1.01 0.90
C PHE A 63 5.02 0.36 0.48
N MET A 64 3.74 0.41 0.15
CA MET A 64 3.00 1.65 -0.13
C MET A 64 1.71 1.69 0.67
N VAL A 65 1.23 2.90 0.93
CA VAL A 65 -0.07 3.12 1.57
C VAL A 65 -1.02 3.76 0.56
N ALA A 66 -2.21 3.19 0.45
CA ALA A 66 -3.30 3.71 -0.35
C ALA A 66 -4.51 4.03 0.54
N ASP A 67 -5.41 4.86 0.03
CA ASP A 67 -6.75 5.00 0.60
C ASP A 67 -7.63 3.79 0.27
N ILE A 68 -8.83 3.76 0.84
CA ILE A 68 -9.81 2.70 0.58
C ILE A 68 -10.31 2.60 -0.86
N PHE A 69 -9.94 3.53 -1.73
CA PHE A 69 -10.31 3.55 -3.14
C PHE A 69 -9.12 3.18 -4.05
N GLY A 70 -7.98 2.81 -3.47
CA GLY A 70 -6.77 2.42 -4.20
C GLY A 70 -5.96 3.61 -4.70
N LYS A 71 -6.22 4.82 -4.19
CA LYS A 71 -5.39 6.00 -4.47
C LYS A 71 -4.21 6.00 -3.51
N LEU A 72 -2.99 6.03 -4.05
CA LEU A 72 -1.78 6.17 -3.25
C LEU A 72 -1.81 7.46 -2.43
N ILE A 73 -1.39 7.35 -1.17
CA ILE A 73 -1.22 8.49 -0.28
C ILE A 73 0.05 9.24 -0.70
N GLU A 74 -0.12 10.50 -1.09
CA GLU A 74 0.98 11.39 -1.52
C GLU A 74 1.72 12.01 -0.32
N ASP A 75 1.11 11.96 0.87
CA ASP A 75 1.71 12.44 2.11
C ASP A 75 2.61 11.35 2.72
N GLU A 76 3.92 11.51 2.54
CA GLU A 76 4.92 10.57 3.03
C GLU A 76 4.90 10.42 4.56
N ALA A 77 4.60 11.48 5.30
CA ALA A 77 4.57 11.43 6.76
C ALA A 77 3.40 10.58 7.25
N LEU A 78 2.22 10.79 6.67
CA LEU A 78 1.04 9.97 6.98
C LEU A 78 1.24 8.51 6.57
N ALA A 79 1.78 8.26 5.37
CA ALA A 79 2.05 6.90 4.90
C ALA A 79 3.03 6.17 5.84
N GLN A 80 4.06 6.88 6.31
CA GLN A 80 5.02 6.33 7.26
C GLN A 80 4.40 6.06 8.64
N GLU A 81 3.54 6.95 9.15
CA GLU A 81 2.82 6.70 10.42
C GLU A 81 1.94 5.45 10.34
N VAL A 82 1.17 5.29 9.25
CA VAL A 82 0.31 4.12 9.04
C VAL A 82 1.14 2.84 8.93
N LEU A 83 2.24 2.88 8.16
CA LEU A 83 3.13 1.74 7.99
C LEU A 83 3.81 1.35 9.31
N ASN A 84 4.23 2.33 10.11
CA ASN A 84 4.84 2.07 11.41
C ASN A 84 3.85 1.37 12.34
N GLY A 85 2.61 1.86 12.43
CA GLY A 85 1.56 1.21 13.24
C GLY A 85 1.25 -0.22 12.78
N PHE A 86 1.27 -0.48 11.47
CA PHE A 86 1.13 -1.84 10.93
C PHE A 86 2.31 -2.75 11.34
N LEU A 87 3.54 -2.28 11.20
CA LEU A 87 4.74 -3.06 11.52
C LEU A 87 4.86 -3.35 13.02
N GLU A 88 4.51 -2.39 13.88
CA GLU A 88 4.47 -2.59 15.34
C GLU A 88 3.49 -3.71 15.72
N HIS A 89 2.32 -3.77 15.08
CA HIS A 89 1.36 -4.86 15.29
C HIS A 89 1.82 -6.20 14.70
N ALA A 90 2.48 -6.19 13.55
CA ALA A 90 3.02 -7.40 12.92
C ALA A 90 4.17 -8.01 13.74
N ASP A 91 5.03 -7.17 14.35
CA ASP A 91 6.13 -7.62 15.20
C ASP A 91 5.61 -8.22 16.52
N ASP A 92 4.59 -7.61 17.16
CA ASP A 92 3.94 -8.15 18.36
C ASP A 92 3.28 -9.52 18.08
N ALA A 93 2.66 -9.67 16.90
CA ALA A 93 2.08 -10.94 16.46
C ALA A 93 3.14 -12.04 16.19
N GLN A 94 4.36 -11.67 15.78
CA GLN A 94 5.47 -12.62 15.58
C GLN A 94 6.25 -12.91 16.88
N ALA A 95 6.31 -11.96 17.81
CA ALA A 95 7.02 -12.11 19.09
C ALA A 95 6.26 -12.96 20.12
N GLY A 96 4.97 -13.24 19.89
CA GLY A 96 4.10 -14.01 20.79
C GLY A 96 4.20 -15.54 20.73
N ASP A 97 4.91 -16.12 19.75
CA ASP A 97 5.07 -17.59 19.60
C ASP A 97 6.53 -18.07 19.83
N GLY A 98 7.28 -17.31 20.64
CA GLY A 98 8.59 -17.70 21.15
C GLY A 98 8.47 -18.21 22.59
N SER A 99 8.67 -19.52 22.78
CA SER A 99 8.57 -20.26 24.05
C SER A 99 9.47 -19.76 25.19
#